data_AF-Q6XK10-F1
#
_entry.id   AF-Q6XK10-F1
#
_cell.length_a   1.000
_cell.length_b   1.000
_cell.length_c   1.000
_cell.angle_alpha   90.00
_cell.angle_beta   90.00
_cell.angle_gamma   90.00
#
_symmetry.space_group_name_H-M   'P 1'
#
loop_
_entity.id
_entity.type
_entity.pdbx_description
1 polymer ?
#
loop_
_entity_poly.entity_id
_entity_poly.type
_entity_poly.pdbx_seq_one_letter_code
_entity_poly.pdbx_strand_id
1 'polypeptide(L)'
;MIILIFIFIFLQNQILNTLAEKLLIFLFFKKSILTVITNHDLGKLPNNDCETILARLRERNPSVDIKQIIVTFVSYNQDGSQSWKISLRLNSIYYGSNNIRSANNYEIWNN
;
A
#
# COMPACT_ATOMS: atom_id res chain seq x y z
N MET A 1 -46.30 -14.08 12.96
CA MET A 1 -45.05 -13.74 13.71
C MET A 1 -43.89 -14.69 13.37
N ILE A 2 -44.09 -16.01 13.36
CA ILE A 2 -43.05 -17.02 13.07
C ILE A 2 -42.41 -16.86 11.67
N ILE A 3 -43.21 -16.61 10.63
CA ILE A 3 -42.73 -16.44 9.24
C ILE A 3 -41.75 -15.26 9.12
N LEU A 4 -42.00 -14.16 9.84
CA LEU A 4 -41.14 -12.97 9.81
C LEU A 4 -39.75 -13.26 10.39
N ILE A 5 -39.69 -14.09 11.45
CA ILE A 5 -38.44 -14.51 12.10
C ILE A 5 -37.61 -15.38 11.17
N PHE A 6 -38.26 -16.32 10.47
CA PHE A 6 -37.57 -17.17 9.48
C PHE A 6 -36.99 -16.35 8.32
N ILE A 7 -37.74 -15.39 7.80
CA ILE A 7 -37.26 -14.49 6.73
C ILE A 7 -36.06 -13.68 7.21
N PHE A 8 -36.12 -13.14 8.43
CA PHE A 8 -35.01 -12.37 9.00
C PHE A 8 -33.74 -13.22 9.15
N ILE A 9 -33.85 -14.43 9.70
CA ILE A 9 -32.72 -15.36 9.85
C ILE A 9 -32.16 -15.76 8.48
N PHE A 10 -33.02 -16.05 7.51
CA PHE A 10 -32.60 -16.39 6.16
C PHE A 10 -31.83 -15.24 5.48
N LEU A 11 -32.33 -14.01 5.59
CA LEU A 11 -31.65 -12.82 5.05
C LEU A 11 -30.30 -12.58 5.74
N GLN A 12 -30.21 -12.73 7.06
CA GLN A 12 -28.93 -12.61 7.78
C GLN A 12 -27.91 -13.65 7.30
N ASN A 13 -28.34 -14.90 7.11
CA ASN A 13 -27.46 -15.96 6.61
C ASN A 13 -26.97 -15.69 5.18
N GLN A 14 -27.84 -15.19 4.29
CA GLN A 14 -27.45 -14.80 2.94
C GLN A 14 -26.39 -13.69 2.96
N ILE A 15 -26.61 -12.64 3.77
CA ILE A 15 -25.67 -11.51 3.91
C ILE A 15 -24.32 -11.99 4.47
N LEU A 16 -24.33 -12.84 5.49
CA LEU A 16 -23.12 -13.38 6.10
C LEU A 16 -22.31 -14.20 5.09
N ASN A 17 -22.96 -15.03 4.28
CA ASN A 17 -22.31 -15.82 3.24
C ASN A 17 -21.70 -14.93 2.15
N THR A 18 -22.39 -13.87 1.73
CA THR A 18 -21.84 -12.93 0.72
C THR A 18 -20.61 -12.19 1.25
N LEU A 19 -20.62 -11.83 2.54
CA LEU A 19 -19.47 -11.20 3.19
C LEU A 19 -18.29 -12.17 3.31
N ALA A 20 -18.56 -13.44 3.66
CA ALA A 20 -17.54 -14.48 3.75
C ALA A 20 -16.88 -14.76 2.39
N GLU A 21 -17.66 -14.84 1.31
CA GLU A 21 -17.14 -15.02 -0.05
C GLU A 21 -16.29 -13.82 -0.50
N LYS A 22 -16.76 -12.59 -0.26
CA LYS A 22 -15.97 -11.37 -0.54
C LYS A 22 -14.67 -11.33 0.25
N LEU A 23 -14.71 -11.75 1.53
CA LEU A 23 -13.53 -11.83 2.38
C LEU A 23 -12.56 -12.91 1.88
N LEU A 24 -13.07 -14.08 1.49
CA LEU A 24 -12.28 -15.19 0.94
C LEU A 24 -11.56 -14.76 -0.34
N ILE A 25 -12.26 -14.13 -1.28
CA ILE A 25 -11.68 -13.60 -2.52
C ILE A 25 -10.63 -12.54 -2.20
N PHE A 26 -10.93 -11.61 -1.28
CA PHE A 26 -9.98 -10.59 -0.86
C PHE A 26 -8.70 -11.17 -0.23
N LEU A 27 -8.81 -12.27 0.52
CA LEU A 27 -7.67 -12.95 1.15
C LEU A 27 -6.85 -13.78 0.15
N PHE A 28 -7.50 -14.47 -0.78
CA PHE A 28 -6.83 -15.39 -1.72
C PHE A 28 -6.24 -14.71 -2.96
N PHE A 29 -6.69 -13.50 -3.31
CA PHE A 29 -6.18 -12.77 -4.48
C PHE A 29 -5.25 -11.61 -4.13
N LYS A 30 -4.66 -11.61 -2.93
CA LYS A 30 -3.66 -10.59 -2.60
C LYS A 30 -2.43 -10.75 -3.48
N LYS A 31 -1.92 -9.63 -4.01
CA LYS A 31 -0.69 -9.60 -4.81
C LYS A 31 0.51 -9.27 -3.93
N SER A 32 1.64 -9.94 -4.14
CA SER A 32 2.87 -9.63 -3.39
C SER A 32 3.34 -8.22 -3.74
N ILE A 33 3.58 -7.37 -2.75
CA ILE A 33 4.07 -6.00 -2.99
C ILE A 33 5.43 -5.99 -3.70
N LEU A 34 6.25 -7.03 -3.50
CA LEU A 34 7.53 -7.22 -4.17
C LEU A 34 7.39 -7.44 -5.68
N THR A 35 6.25 -7.94 -6.16
CA THR A 35 6.03 -8.17 -7.60
C THR A 35 5.37 -6.98 -8.28
N VAL A 36 4.87 -6.00 -7.52
CA VAL A 36 4.25 -4.78 -8.05
C VAL A 36 5.24 -3.62 -8.07
N ILE A 37 6.07 -3.52 -7.03
CA ILE A 37 7.15 -2.53 -6.94
C ILE A 37 8.40 -3.19 -7.49
N THR A 38 8.69 -2.95 -8.76
CA THR A 38 9.84 -3.50 -9.47
C THR A 38 10.98 -2.49 -9.53
N ASN A 39 10.66 -1.20 -9.62
CA ASN A 39 11.64 -0.13 -9.55
C ASN A 39 11.70 0.45 -8.13
N HIS A 40 12.83 0.22 -7.47
CA HIS A 40 13.03 0.53 -6.06
C HIS A 40 13.75 1.88 -5.86
N ASP A 41 14.36 2.42 -6.91
CA ASP A 41 15.05 3.70 -6.88
C ASP A 41 14.16 4.81 -7.45
N LEU A 42 13.80 5.76 -6.58
CA LEU A 42 12.97 6.91 -6.92
C LEU A 42 13.79 8.06 -7.55
N GLY A 43 15.12 8.00 -7.46
CA GLY A 43 16.02 9.04 -7.91
C GLY A 43 15.93 10.32 -7.06
N LYS A 44 16.35 11.45 -7.63
CA LYS A 44 16.28 12.77 -6.98
C LYS A 44 14.84 13.25 -6.86
N LEU A 45 14.49 13.75 -5.68
CA LEU A 45 13.16 14.24 -5.34
C LEU A 45 13.23 15.68 -4.88
N PRO A 46 12.21 16.51 -5.17
CA PRO A 46 12.21 17.92 -4.79
C PRO A 46 12.21 18.11 -3.27
N ASN A 47 11.61 17.18 -2.53
CA ASN A 47 11.60 17.17 -1.07
C ASN A 47 11.42 15.72 -0.55
N ASN A 48 11.37 15.57 0.77
CA ASN A 48 11.25 14.27 1.45
C ASN A 48 9.82 14.02 1.95
N ASP A 49 8.82 14.75 1.45
CA ASP A 49 7.44 14.61 1.92
C ASP A 49 6.88 13.26 1.47
N CYS A 50 6.10 12.59 2.33
CA CYS A 50 5.51 11.29 2.01
C CYS A 50 4.69 11.31 0.71
N GLU A 51 3.96 12.40 0.44
CA GLU A 51 3.20 12.55 -0.80
C GLU A 51 4.11 12.59 -2.03
N THR A 52 5.26 13.27 -1.95
CA THR A 52 6.28 13.31 -3.01
C THR A 52 6.90 11.93 -3.23
N ILE A 53 7.21 11.19 -2.16
CA ILE A 53 7.70 9.80 -2.24
C ILE A 53 6.67 8.91 -2.94
N LEU A 54 5.40 8.97 -2.52
CA LEU A 54 4.32 8.15 -3.06
C LEU A 54 4.02 8.49 -4.52
N ALA A 55 4.02 9.78 -4.89
CA ALA A 55 3.85 10.23 -6.26
C ALA A 55 4.94 9.65 -7.17
N ARG A 56 6.22 9.80 -6.79
CA ARG A 56 7.33 9.23 -7.58
C ARG A 56 7.29 7.71 -7.62
N LEU A 57 6.91 7.05 -6.53
CA LEU A 57 6.76 5.60 -6.49
C LEU A 57 5.74 5.13 -7.55
N ARG A 58 4.61 5.83 -7.67
CA ARG A 58 3.60 5.56 -8.70
C ARG A 58 4.11 5.84 -10.12
N GLU A 59 4.83 6.94 -10.32
CA GLU A 59 5.43 7.27 -11.62
C GLU A 59 6.38 6.15 -12.09
N ARG A 60 7.21 5.62 -11.18
CA ARG A 60 8.17 4.54 -11.48
C ARG A 60 7.54 3.16 -11.53
N ASN A 61 6.40 2.96 -10.87
CA ASN A 61 5.69 1.69 -10.82
C ASN A 61 4.18 1.92 -11.09
N PRO A 62 3.77 2.13 -12.36
CA PRO A 62 2.40 2.56 -12.69
C PRO A 62 1.28 1.60 -12.28
N SER A 63 1.61 0.33 -12.02
CA SER A 63 0.65 -0.69 -11.57
C SER A 63 0.43 -0.71 -10.05
N VAL A 64 1.18 0.09 -9.30
CA VAL A 64 1.04 0.21 -7.84
C VAL A 64 -0.14 1.14 -7.52
N ASP A 65 -1.10 0.63 -6.76
CA ASP A 65 -2.09 1.46 -6.09
C ASP A 65 -1.50 2.01 -4.78
N ILE A 66 -1.01 3.26 -4.87
CA ILE A 66 -0.39 3.94 -3.74
C ILE A 66 -1.36 4.20 -2.57
N LYS A 67 -2.68 4.09 -2.78
CA LYS A 67 -3.65 4.20 -1.69
C LYS A 67 -3.58 3.01 -0.73
N GLN A 68 -3.01 1.90 -1.16
CA GLN A 68 -2.92 0.65 -0.39
C GLN A 68 -1.70 0.57 0.52
N ILE A 69 -0.81 1.57 0.43
CA ILE A 69 0.50 1.57 1.06
C ILE A 69 0.70 2.79 1.96
N ILE A 70 1.69 2.67 2.83
CA ILE A 70 2.23 3.70 3.71
C ILE A 70 3.75 3.66 3.53
N VAL A 71 4.38 4.82 3.41
CA VAL A 71 5.84 4.94 3.41
C VAL A 71 6.31 5.52 4.73
N THR A 72 7.44 5.03 5.21
CA THR A 72 8.04 5.50 6.46
C THR A 72 9.54 5.64 6.25
N PHE A 73 10.07 6.80 6.61
CA PHE A 73 11.52 7.04 6.59
C PHE A 73 12.21 6.11 7.59
N VAL A 74 13.32 5.49 7.16
CA VAL A 74 14.10 4.57 7.99
C VAL A 74 15.41 5.20 8.40
N SER A 75 16.23 5.60 7.42
CA SER A 75 17.57 6.10 7.67
C SER A 75 18.15 6.78 6.43
N TYR A 76 19.25 7.52 6.64
CA TYR A 76 20.16 7.88 5.57
C TYR A 76 21.17 6.76 5.36
N ASN A 77 21.50 6.48 4.09
CA ASN A 77 22.57 5.57 3.69
C ASN A 77 23.91 6.33 3.67
N GLN A 78 25.02 5.58 3.60
CA GLN A 78 26.37 6.15 3.59
C GLN A 78 26.64 7.09 2.40
N ASP A 79 25.96 6.86 1.28
CA ASP A 79 26.02 7.71 0.08
C ASP A 79 25.07 8.92 0.14
N GLY A 80 24.51 9.19 1.31
CA GLY A 80 23.60 10.31 1.57
C GLY A 80 22.16 10.05 1.14
N SER A 81 21.86 9.03 0.33
CA SER A 81 20.49 8.70 -0.05
C SER A 81 19.62 8.29 1.16
N GLN A 82 18.32 8.23 0.96
CA GLN A 82 17.35 7.92 2.00
C GLN A 82 16.72 6.55 1.74
N SER A 83 16.58 5.79 2.81
CA SER A 83 15.91 4.50 2.83
C SER A 83 14.51 4.65 3.40
N TRP A 84 13.53 4.08 2.70
CA TRP A 84 12.13 4.13 3.06
C TRP A 84 11.55 2.73 3.11
N LYS A 85 10.78 2.45 4.16
CA LYS A 85 10.03 1.21 4.32
C LYS A 85 8.63 1.39 3.75
N ILE A 86 8.19 0.44 2.94
CA ILE A 86 6.80 0.31 2.51
C ILE A 86 6.09 -0.64 3.46
N SER A 87 5.04 -0.11 4.07
CA SER A 87 4.06 -0.85 4.85
C SER A 87 2.71 -0.83 4.13
N LEU A 88 1.84 -1.76 4.48
CA LEU A 88 0.52 -1.89 3.87
C LEU A 88 -0.55 -1.29 4.78
N ARG A 89 -1.58 -0.69 4.20
CA ARG A 89 -2.75 -0.25 4.97
C ARG A 89 -3.58 -1.44 5.44
N LEU A 90 -4.40 -1.22 6.46
CA LEU A 90 -5.47 -2.16 6.81
C LEU A 90 -6.34 -2.41 5.58
N ASN A 91 -6.61 -3.68 5.29
CA ASN A 91 -7.33 -4.14 4.11
C ASN A 91 -6.65 -3.81 2.77
N SER A 92 -5.31 -3.71 2.76
CA SER A 92 -4.55 -3.68 1.52
C SER A 92 -4.80 -4.94 0.68
N ILE A 93 -4.99 -4.74 -0.63
CA ILE A 93 -4.99 -5.79 -1.66
C ILE A 93 -3.61 -6.42 -1.87
N TYR A 94 -2.58 -5.90 -1.21
CA TYR A 94 -1.24 -6.44 -1.24
C TYR A 94 -0.92 -7.26 0.02
N TYR A 95 0.14 -8.06 -0.07
CA TYR A 95 0.78 -8.70 1.08
C TYR A 95 2.31 -8.57 1.01
N GLY A 96 2.97 -8.76 2.15
CA GLY A 96 4.42 -8.64 2.29
C GLY A 96 4.89 -7.23 2.67
N SER A 97 6.19 -7.00 2.51
CA SER A 97 6.85 -5.72 2.75
C SER A 97 7.85 -5.44 1.63
N ASN A 98 8.20 -4.16 1.44
CA ASN A 98 9.26 -3.77 0.51
C ASN A 98 9.99 -2.53 1.06
N ASN A 99 11.16 -2.22 0.50
CA ASN A 99 11.90 -1.01 0.77
C ASN A 99 12.21 -0.30 -0.54
N ILE A 100 12.22 1.03 -0.50
CA ILE A 100 12.58 1.88 -1.63
C ILE A 100 13.62 2.89 -1.18
N ARG A 101 14.25 3.50 -2.17
CA ARG A 101 15.33 4.45 -1.96
C ARG A 101 15.07 5.72 -2.75
N SER A 102 15.39 6.87 -2.15
CA SER A 102 15.41 8.16 -2.86
C SER A 102 16.78 8.80 -2.71
N ALA A 103 17.25 9.52 -3.74
CA ALA A 103 18.47 10.28 -3.64
C ALA A 103 18.25 11.52 -2.74
N ASN A 104 19.31 11.95 -2.04
CA ASN A 104 19.26 13.15 -1.24
C ASN A 104 19.13 14.39 -2.11
N ASN A 105 18.48 15.41 -1.57
CA ASN A 105 18.39 16.73 -2.17
C ASN A 105 18.97 17.79 -1.22
N TYR A 106 20.25 17.67 -0.87
CA TYR A 106 20.95 18.66 -0.05
C TYR A 106 21.17 20.03 -0.76
N GLU A 107 20.76 20.16 -2.02
CA GLU A 107 21.01 21.38 -2.82
C GLU A 107 19.93 22.48 -2.69
N ILE A 108 18.80 22.24 -2.00
CA ILE A 108 17.69 23.24 -1.96
C ILE A 108 17.70 24.10 -0.68
N TRP A 109 18.51 23.78 0.33
CA TRP A 109 18.52 24.53 1.61
C TRP A 109 19.60 25.61 1.73
N ASN A 110 20.31 25.93 0.64
CA ASN A 110 21.38 26.94 0.60
C ASN A 110 21.12 28.05 -0.45
N ASN A 111 19.94 28.67 -0.42
CA ASN A 111 19.71 29.95 -1.10
C ASN A 111 18.96 30.90 -0.16
#